data_AF-A0A7L3W5X7-F1
#
_entry.id   AF-A0A7L3W5X7-F1
#
_cell.length_a   1.000
_cell.length_b   1.000
_cell.length_c   1.000
_cell.angle_alpha   90.00
_cell.angle_beta   90.00
_cell.angle_gamma   90.00
#
_symmetry.space_group_name_H-M   'P 1'
#
loop_
_entity.id
_entity.type
_entity.pdbx_description
1 polymer ?
#
loop_
_entity_poly.entity_id
_entity_poly.type
_entity_poly.pdbx_seq_one_letter_code
_entity_poly.pdbx_strand_id
1 'polypeptide(L)'
;MQHIFAFFCTSFLGAVLGANFPNNIQIGGLFPNQQSQEHAAFRFALSQLTEPPKLLPQIDIVNISDSFEMTYTFCSQFSKGVYAIFGFYERRTVNMLTSFCGALHVCFITPSFPVETSNQFVLQLRPELQDALISVIEHYSWQKFVYIYDADRGLSVLQKVLDTAAEKNWQVTAVNILTTTEEGYRMLFQELEKKKERLVVVDCESERLNIILSKIIKLEKNGNGYHYILANLGFMDIDLTKFKESGANVTGFQLVNYTDAVPARIMQQWRNNDAREHPRVDWKRPKASALTYDGVRVMAEAFQNLRRQRIDISRRGNAGDCLANPAVPWGQGIDIQRALQQVRFEGLSGNVQFNEKGRRTNYTLHVIEMKHDGIRKIGYWNEDEKLVPAAVDTQSGNESTSLQNRTYIVTTILEDPYVMLKKNANQFEGNERYEGYCVELAAEIAKHVGYHYRLEIVRDGKYGARDPDTKTWNGMVGELVYGRADVAVAPLTITLVREEVIDFSKPFMSLGISIMIKKPQKSKPGVFSFLDPLAYEIWMCIVFAYIGVSVVLFLVSRFSPYEWHTEEFEEGRDQPANDQTNEFGIFNSLWFSLGAFMQQGCDISPR
;
A
#
# COMPACT_ATOMS: atom_id res chain seq x y z
N MET A 1 -95.45 11.05 5.75
CA MET A 1 -94.24 11.84 5.41
C MET A 1 -93.47 12.22 6.67
N GLN A 2 -92.88 11.25 7.38
CA GLN A 2 -92.01 11.51 8.55
C GLN A 2 -90.78 10.57 8.62
N HIS A 3 -90.71 9.53 7.78
CA HIS A 3 -89.57 8.60 7.74
C HIS A 3 -88.52 8.91 6.67
N ILE A 4 -88.78 9.87 5.77
CA ILE A 4 -87.82 10.28 4.72
C ILE A 4 -86.87 11.39 5.21
N PHE A 5 -87.26 12.16 6.23
CA PHE A 5 -86.45 13.25 6.77
C PHE A 5 -85.32 12.77 7.71
N ALA A 6 -85.50 11.63 8.37
CA ALA A 6 -84.49 11.07 9.27
C ALA A 6 -83.29 10.46 8.52
N PHE A 7 -83.50 9.97 7.29
CA PHE A 7 -82.42 9.43 6.45
C PHE A 7 -81.59 10.53 5.76
N PHE A 8 -82.19 11.69 5.49
CA PHE A 8 -81.47 12.85 4.96
C PHE A 8 -80.64 13.59 6.03
N CYS A 9 -81.08 13.63 7.30
CA CYS A 9 -80.27 14.23 8.36
C CYS A 9 -79.10 13.35 8.83
N THR A 10 -79.19 12.01 8.74
CA THR A 10 -78.06 11.12 9.09
C THR A 10 -77.04 10.99 7.96
N SER A 11 -77.46 11.16 6.69
CA SER A 11 -76.53 11.21 5.56
C SER A 11 -75.81 12.55 5.41
N PHE A 12 -76.41 13.67 5.85
CA PHE A 12 -75.74 14.98 5.82
C PHE A 12 -74.82 15.24 7.04
N LEU A 13 -75.09 14.64 8.21
CA LEU A 13 -74.13 14.67 9.33
C LEU A 13 -72.94 13.72 9.13
N GLY A 14 -73.08 12.69 8.30
CA GLY A 14 -71.98 11.77 7.95
C GLY A 14 -70.96 12.34 6.96
N ALA A 15 -71.27 13.46 6.28
CA ALA A 15 -70.43 14.04 5.24
C ALA A 15 -69.54 15.22 5.71
N VAL A 16 -69.63 15.63 6.98
CA VAL A 16 -68.90 16.80 7.53
C VAL A 16 -67.77 16.40 8.50
N LEU A 17 -67.63 15.13 8.86
CA LEU A 17 -66.43 14.63 9.54
C LEU A 17 -65.36 14.26 8.51
N GLY A 18 -64.79 15.29 7.86
CA GLY A 18 -63.50 15.12 7.19
C GLY A 18 -62.51 14.57 8.22
N ALA A 19 -61.87 13.44 7.89
CA ALA A 19 -60.84 12.85 8.74
C ALA A 19 -59.80 13.92 9.09
N ASN A 20 -59.83 14.39 10.35
CA ASN A 20 -58.94 15.44 10.82
C ASN A 20 -57.56 14.82 11.03
N PHE A 21 -56.69 14.96 10.03
CA PHE A 21 -55.28 14.64 10.17
C PHE A 21 -54.68 15.43 11.35
N PRO A 22 -53.91 14.81 12.26
CA PRO A 22 -53.40 15.49 13.44
C PRO A 22 -52.48 16.65 13.07
N ASN A 23 -52.76 17.84 13.60
CA ASN A 23 -51.94 19.05 13.36
C ASN A 23 -50.57 18.97 14.05
N ASN A 24 -50.49 18.23 15.15
CA ASN A 24 -49.29 18.01 15.94
C ASN A 24 -48.98 16.50 16.00
N ILE A 25 -47.78 16.12 15.61
CA ILE A 25 -47.33 14.72 15.58
C ILE A 25 -46.26 14.54 16.64
N GLN A 26 -46.52 13.67 17.60
CA GLN A 26 -45.54 13.34 18.64
C GLN A 26 -44.50 12.37 18.08
N ILE A 27 -43.22 12.74 18.15
CA ILE A 27 -42.11 11.88 17.72
C ILE A 27 -41.19 11.61 18.92
N GLY A 28 -40.64 10.40 19.00
CA GLY A 28 -39.65 10.05 20.01
C GLY A 28 -38.24 10.40 19.53
N GLY A 29 -37.38 10.82 20.46
CA GLY A 29 -35.96 11.07 20.19
C GLY A 29 -35.09 10.35 21.22
N LEU A 30 -34.25 9.42 20.78
CA LEU A 30 -33.31 8.68 21.63
C LEU A 30 -31.88 9.13 21.33
N PHE A 31 -31.25 9.83 22.29
CA PHE A 31 -29.90 10.39 22.11
C PHE A 31 -28.94 9.90 23.20
N PRO A 32 -27.67 9.63 22.86
CA PRO A 32 -26.67 9.19 23.85
C PRO A 32 -26.26 10.30 24.82
N ASN A 33 -26.27 11.57 24.39
CA ASN A 33 -25.86 12.68 25.22
C ASN A 33 -26.63 13.96 24.85
N GLN A 34 -27.01 14.75 25.86
CA GLN A 34 -27.72 16.02 25.70
C GLN A 34 -26.85 17.10 25.03
N GLN A 35 -25.54 17.06 25.23
CA GLN A 35 -24.59 18.03 24.66
C GLN A 35 -24.00 17.56 23.31
N SER A 36 -24.60 16.54 22.70
CA SER A 36 -24.15 16.01 21.41
C SER A 36 -24.47 16.97 20.26
N GLN A 37 -23.62 17.00 19.24
CA GLN A 37 -23.83 17.77 18.01
C GLN A 37 -25.06 17.29 17.25
N GLU A 38 -25.35 16.01 17.35
CA GLU A 38 -26.48 15.34 16.73
C GLU A 38 -27.80 15.82 17.35
N HIS A 39 -27.86 15.96 18.67
CA HIS A 39 -29.03 16.51 19.36
C HIS A 39 -29.26 17.99 19.00
N ALA A 40 -28.19 18.79 18.92
CA ALA A 40 -28.29 20.18 18.46
C ALA A 40 -28.80 20.27 17.01
N ALA A 41 -28.27 19.42 16.11
CA ALA A 41 -28.72 19.34 14.72
C ALA A 41 -30.20 18.95 14.60
N PHE A 42 -30.65 18.01 15.44
CA PHE A 42 -32.05 17.58 15.49
C PHE A 42 -32.99 18.74 15.86
N ARG A 43 -32.66 19.51 16.91
CA ARG A 43 -33.45 20.70 17.30
C ARG A 43 -33.42 21.78 16.24
N PHE A 44 -32.25 22.03 15.65
CA PHE A 44 -32.10 22.98 14.56
C PHE A 44 -32.99 22.60 13.37
N ALA A 45 -32.97 21.33 12.95
CA ALA A 45 -33.80 20.84 11.86
C ALA A 45 -35.31 21.03 12.15
N LEU A 46 -35.75 20.73 13.38
CA LEU A 46 -37.14 20.96 13.79
C LEU A 46 -37.55 22.43 13.76
N SER A 47 -36.65 23.34 14.14
CA SER A 47 -36.92 24.79 14.11
C SER A 47 -37.11 25.34 12.69
N GLN A 48 -36.55 24.67 11.67
CA GLN A 48 -36.71 25.06 10.27
C GLN A 48 -38.06 24.62 9.67
N LEU A 49 -38.76 23.67 10.31
CA LEU A 49 -40.04 23.18 9.85
C LEU A 49 -41.17 24.13 10.26
N THR A 50 -41.62 24.94 9.31
CA THR A 50 -42.71 25.91 9.52
C THR A 50 -44.08 25.39 9.05
N GLU A 51 -44.09 24.43 8.11
CA GLU A 51 -45.32 23.88 7.55
C GLU A 51 -45.96 22.81 8.44
N PRO A 52 -47.30 22.77 8.54
CA PRO A 52 -48.02 21.72 9.26
C PRO A 52 -48.05 20.39 8.46
N PRO A 53 -47.94 19.21 9.11
CA PRO A 53 -48.04 18.97 10.56
C PRO A 53 -46.75 19.29 11.34
N LYS A 54 -46.90 19.88 12.53
CA LYS A 54 -45.76 20.20 13.40
C LYS A 54 -45.28 18.94 14.11
N LEU A 55 -43.98 18.67 14.02
CA LEU A 55 -43.33 17.58 14.75
C LEU A 55 -43.00 18.05 16.18
N LEU A 56 -43.57 17.38 17.18
CA LEU A 56 -43.33 17.64 18.59
C LEU A 56 -42.43 16.53 19.16
N PRO A 57 -41.13 16.82 19.41
CA PRO A 57 -40.22 15.80 19.89
C PRO A 57 -40.39 15.53 21.39
N GLN A 58 -40.33 14.26 21.77
CA GLN A 58 -40.16 13.78 23.13
C GLN A 58 -38.78 13.15 23.24
N ILE A 59 -37.83 13.91 23.80
CA ILE A 59 -36.42 13.56 23.83
C ILE A 59 -36.10 12.86 25.15
N ASP A 60 -35.61 11.62 25.07
CA ASP A 60 -35.06 10.89 26.19
C ASP A 60 -33.55 10.65 25.94
N ILE A 61 -32.74 10.88 26.97
CA ILE A 61 -31.30 10.58 26.93
C ILE A 61 -31.11 9.16 27.43
N VAL A 62 -30.40 8.34 26.66
CA VAL A 62 -30.28 6.90 26.93
C VAL A 62 -28.89 6.40 26.60
N ASN A 63 -28.35 5.52 27.43
CA ASN A 63 -27.15 4.78 27.11
C ASN A 63 -27.42 3.76 25.99
N ILE A 64 -27.03 4.11 24.76
CA ILE A 64 -27.26 3.29 23.56
C ILE A 64 -26.47 1.96 23.54
N SER A 65 -25.51 1.78 24.46
CA SER A 65 -24.77 0.54 24.65
C SER A 65 -25.48 -0.46 25.57
N ASP A 66 -26.40 0.00 26.42
CA ASP A 66 -27.17 -0.83 27.36
C ASP A 66 -28.51 -1.23 26.75
N SER A 67 -28.69 -2.53 26.52
CA SER A 67 -29.92 -3.06 25.94
C SER A 67 -31.13 -2.94 26.86
N PHE A 68 -30.95 -3.00 28.18
CA PHE A 68 -32.04 -2.89 29.13
C PHE A 68 -32.55 -1.45 29.21
N GLU A 69 -31.64 -0.48 29.32
CA GLU A 69 -31.99 0.95 29.35
C GLU A 69 -32.66 1.38 28.04
N MET A 70 -32.14 0.91 26.90
CA MET A 70 -32.78 1.09 25.59
C MET A 70 -34.18 0.47 25.53
N THR A 71 -34.40 -0.70 26.14
CA THR A 71 -35.71 -1.37 26.18
C THR A 71 -36.71 -0.56 26.98
N TYR A 72 -36.33 -0.16 28.18
CA TYR A 72 -37.17 0.65 29.03
C TYR A 72 -37.57 1.97 28.36
N THR A 73 -36.60 2.64 27.74
CA THR A 73 -36.83 3.93 27.06
C THR A 73 -37.69 3.77 25.81
N PHE A 74 -37.47 2.71 25.02
CA PHE A 74 -38.31 2.40 23.87
C PHE A 74 -39.77 2.11 24.28
N CYS A 75 -39.96 1.31 25.33
CA CYS A 75 -41.28 1.01 25.88
C CYS A 75 -41.97 2.25 26.45
N SER A 76 -41.22 3.15 27.09
CA SER A 76 -41.71 4.45 27.54
C SER A 76 -42.22 5.30 26.37
N GLN A 77 -41.43 5.42 25.31
CA GLN A 77 -41.82 6.14 24.08
C GLN A 77 -43.06 5.51 23.41
N PHE A 78 -43.11 4.18 23.34
CA PHE A 78 -44.28 3.46 22.85
C PHE A 78 -45.53 3.80 23.66
N SER A 79 -45.44 3.75 24.99
CA SER A 79 -46.52 4.03 25.93
C SER A 79 -47.02 5.47 25.83
N LYS A 80 -46.11 6.44 25.63
CA LYS A 80 -46.42 7.86 25.36
C LYS A 80 -47.15 8.06 24.03
N GLY A 81 -47.09 7.07 23.14
CA GLY A 81 -47.89 7.05 21.92
C GLY A 81 -47.26 7.76 20.72
N VAL A 82 -45.93 7.81 20.65
CA VAL A 82 -45.22 8.47 19.55
C VAL A 82 -45.43 7.76 18.20
N TYR A 83 -45.39 8.56 17.13
CA TYR A 83 -45.66 8.11 15.76
C TYR A 83 -44.42 7.61 15.02
N ALA A 84 -43.25 8.03 15.44
CA ALA A 84 -41.97 7.57 14.89
C ALA A 84 -40.91 7.87 15.94
N ILE A 85 -39.86 7.05 15.98
CA ILE A 85 -38.73 7.24 16.88
C ILE A 85 -37.50 7.52 16.03
N PHE A 86 -36.83 8.63 16.31
CA PHE A 86 -35.51 8.91 15.77
C PHE A 86 -34.46 8.57 16.83
N GLY A 87 -33.38 7.89 16.45
CA GLY A 87 -32.32 7.63 17.42
C GLY A 87 -31.12 6.88 16.89
N PHE A 88 -30.20 6.63 17.81
CA PHE A 88 -28.94 5.91 17.57
C PHE A 88 -29.03 4.52 18.17
N TYR A 89 -28.28 3.59 17.57
CA TYR A 89 -28.01 2.29 18.15
C TYR A 89 -26.56 1.89 17.96
N GLU A 90 -26.15 0.89 18.74
CA GLU A 90 -24.88 0.18 18.62
C GLU A 90 -25.10 -1.29 18.26
N ARG A 91 -24.00 -2.00 17.97
CA ARG A 91 -24.04 -3.43 17.62
C ARG A 91 -24.74 -4.30 18.67
N ARG A 92 -24.67 -3.91 19.95
CA ARG A 92 -25.30 -4.65 21.07
C ARG A 92 -26.81 -4.47 21.11
N THR A 93 -27.31 -3.29 20.74
CA THR A 93 -28.73 -2.90 20.90
C THR A 93 -29.56 -3.04 19.62
N VAL A 94 -28.90 -3.18 18.46
CA VAL A 94 -29.57 -3.25 17.15
C VAL A 94 -30.54 -4.42 16.99
N ASN A 95 -30.20 -5.62 17.49
CA ASN A 95 -31.05 -6.80 17.38
C ASN A 95 -32.33 -6.67 18.21
N MET A 96 -32.20 -6.03 19.38
CA MET A 96 -33.35 -5.72 20.23
C MET A 96 -34.25 -4.71 19.51
N LEU A 97 -33.71 -3.61 18.99
CA LEU A 97 -34.52 -2.55 18.37
C LEU A 97 -35.26 -3.06 17.14
N THR A 98 -34.58 -3.80 16.27
CA THR A 98 -35.18 -4.38 15.07
C THR A 98 -36.31 -5.35 15.42
N SER A 99 -36.16 -6.15 16.48
CA SER A 99 -37.21 -7.04 17.00
C SER A 99 -38.44 -6.27 17.50
N PHE A 100 -38.24 -5.23 18.34
CA PHE A 100 -39.33 -4.41 18.86
C PHE A 100 -40.05 -3.60 17.78
N CYS A 101 -39.30 -3.01 16.83
CA CYS A 101 -39.88 -2.26 15.72
C CYS A 101 -40.72 -3.17 14.82
N GLY A 102 -40.23 -4.39 14.55
CA GLY A 102 -40.96 -5.42 13.81
C GLY A 102 -42.24 -5.90 14.53
N ALA A 103 -42.18 -6.11 15.84
CA ALA A 103 -43.33 -6.62 16.60
C ALA A 103 -44.42 -5.56 16.83
N LEU A 104 -44.03 -4.31 17.10
CA LEU A 104 -44.98 -3.24 17.47
C LEU A 104 -45.37 -2.33 16.29
N HIS A 105 -44.77 -2.53 15.11
CA HIS A 105 -44.94 -1.69 13.92
C HIS A 105 -44.59 -0.21 14.19
N VAL A 106 -43.51 0.04 14.93
CA VAL A 106 -43.03 1.40 15.24
C VAL A 106 -41.86 1.72 14.33
N CYS A 107 -42.00 2.79 13.54
CA CYS A 107 -40.95 3.24 12.64
C CYS A 107 -39.77 3.85 13.41
N PHE A 108 -38.57 3.30 13.20
CA PHE A 108 -37.32 3.77 13.78
C PHE A 108 -36.40 4.33 12.70
N ILE A 109 -36.02 5.61 12.80
CA ILE A 109 -35.16 6.32 11.85
C ILE A 109 -33.80 6.51 12.50
N THR A 110 -32.71 6.15 11.80
CA THR A 110 -31.37 6.20 12.38
C THR A 110 -30.26 6.67 11.44
N PRO A 111 -29.28 7.45 11.91
CA PRO A 111 -28.02 7.73 11.22
C PRO A 111 -26.88 6.76 11.60
N SER A 112 -27.15 5.73 12.41
CA SER A 112 -26.19 4.68 12.78
C SER A 112 -25.75 3.82 11.57
N PHE A 113 -24.81 2.92 11.79
CA PHE A 113 -24.29 2.03 10.73
C PHE A 113 -25.38 1.12 10.13
N PRO A 114 -25.32 0.85 8.81
CA PRO A 114 -26.28 -0.02 8.14
C PRO A 114 -26.17 -1.47 8.60
N VAL A 115 -27.27 -2.22 8.49
CA VAL A 115 -27.38 -3.61 8.98
C VAL A 115 -28.04 -4.44 7.89
N GLU A 116 -27.51 -5.64 7.63
CA GLU A 116 -27.93 -6.51 6.52
C GLU A 116 -29.26 -7.24 6.73
N THR A 117 -29.75 -7.33 7.97
CA THR A 117 -31.00 -8.04 8.27
C THR A 117 -32.20 -7.37 7.61
N SER A 118 -33.19 -8.16 7.18
CA SER A 118 -34.43 -7.66 6.60
C SER A 118 -35.27 -6.94 7.67
N ASN A 119 -34.92 -5.69 7.95
CA ASN A 119 -35.53 -4.93 9.03
C ASN A 119 -36.80 -4.27 8.52
N GLN A 120 -37.94 -4.75 9.00
CA GLN A 120 -39.21 -4.03 8.84
C GLN A 120 -39.23 -2.86 9.83
N PHE A 121 -39.84 -1.74 9.44
CA PHE A 121 -39.97 -0.53 10.27
C PHE A 121 -38.67 0.17 10.69
N VAL A 122 -37.51 -0.14 10.08
CA VAL A 122 -36.26 0.59 10.33
C VAL A 122 -35.81 1.32 9.07
N LEU A 123 -35.54 2.62 9.19
CA LEU A 123 -35.05 3.48 8.13
C LEU A 123 -33.61 3.91 8.43
N GLN A 124 -32.67 3.51 7.58
CA GLN A 124 -31.24 3.76 7.76
C GLN A 124 -30.80 4.91 6.85
N LEU A 125 -30.36 6.01 7.46
CA LEU A 125 -29.93 7.23 6.76
C LEU A 125 -28.48 7.16 6.28
N ARG A 126 -27.66 6.31 6.90
CA ARG A 126 -26.26 6.14 6.53
C ARG A 126 -26.15 5.17 5.33
N PRO A 127 -25.53 5.58 4.22
CA PRO A 127 -25.28 4.67 3.10
C PRO A 127 -24.25 3.58 3.44
N GLU A 128 -24.27 2.50 2.66
CA GLU A 128 -23.26 1.44 2.71
C GLU A 128 -21.94 1.94 2.10
N LEU A 129 -20.80 1.47 2.62
CA LEU A 129 -19.46 1.93 2.18
C LEU A 129 -18.65 0.85 1.46
N GLN A 130 -19.07 -0.41 1.57
CA GLN A 130 -18.31 -1.58 1.13
C GLN A 130 -17.95 -1.54 -0.37
N ASP A 131 -18.91 -1.27 -1.25
CA ASP A 131 -18.68 -1.29 -2.70
C ASP A 131 -17.86 -0.08 -3.17
N ALA A 132 -18.02 1.07 -2.52
CA ALA A 132 -17.19 2.25 -2.75
C ALA A 132 -15.74 2.02 -2.32
N LEU A 133 -15.53 1.38 -1.17
CA LEU A 133 -14.20 1.03 -0.67
C LEU A 133 -13.49 0.07 -1.62
N ILE A 134 -14.18 -0.99 -2.06
CA ILE A 134 -13.65 -1.95 -3.03
C ILE A 134 -13.29 -1.25 -4.34
N SER A 135 -14.15 -0.36 -4.85
CA SER A 135 -13.89 0.37 -6.09
C SER A 135 -12.64 1.26 -5.99
N VAL A 136 -12.35 1.85 -4.82
CA VAL A 136 -11.12 2.64 -4.60
C VAL A 136 -9.89 1.73 -4.52
N ILE A 137 -9.97 0.59 -3.84
CA ILE A 137 -8.87 -0.40 -3.79
C ILE A 137 -8.53 -0.89 -5.21
N GLU A 138 -9.54 -1.12 -6.05
CA GLU A 138 -9.39 -1.47 -7.45
C GLU A 138 -8.78 -0.35 -8.29
N HIS A 139 -9.21 0.89 -8.08
CA HIS A 139 -8.65 2.07 -8.77
C HIS A 139 -7.15 2.20 -8.55
N TYR A 140 -6.67 1.93 -7.34
CA TYR A 140 -5.25 1.92 -7.04
C TYR A 140 -4.54 0.61 -7.38
N SER A 141 -5.25 -0.40 -7.90
CA SER A 141 -4.70 -1.72 -8.23
C SER A 141 -3.96 -2.39 -7.06
N TRP A 142 -4.45 -2.20 -5.83
CA TRP A 142 -3.85 -2.82 -4.66
C TRP A 142 -4.07 -4.33 -4.64
N GLN A 143 -2.98 -5.11 -4.51
CA GLN A 143 -3.04 -6.57 -4.39
C GLN A 143 -2.74 -7.07 -2.97
N LYS A 144 -1.97 -6.31 -2.19
CA LYS A 144 -1.55 -6.66 -0.83
C LYS A 144 -1.68 -5.46 0.09
N PHE A 145 -2.45 -5.60 1.15
CA PHE A 145 -2.68 -4.50 2.10
C PHE A 145 -3.13 -5.01 3.48
N VAL A 146 -3.02 -4.13 4.47
CA VAL A 146 -3.45 -4.39 5.84
C VAL A 146 -4.82 -3.77 6.05
N TYR A 147 -5.76 -4.53 6.62
CA TYR A 147 -7.10 -4.06 6.94
C TYR A 147 -7.27 -3.97 8.45
N ILE A 148 -7.23 -2.75 8.98
CA ILE A 148 -7.35 -2.43 10.39
C ILE A 148 -8.82 -2.13 10.69
N TYR A 149 -9.46 -2.90 11.59
CA TYR A 149 -10.90 -2.81 11.81
C TYR A 149 -11.34 -2.76 13.28
N ASP A 150 -12.55 -2.24 13.47
CA ASP A 150 -13.27 -2.19 14.74
C ASP A 150 -14.55 -3.04 14.67
N ALA A 151 -14.65 -4.09 15.50
CA ALA A 151 -15.84 -4.94 15.46
C ALA A 151 -17.10 -4.27 16.04
N ASP A 152 -16.99 -3.14 16.74
CA ASP A 152 -18.15 -2.41 17.29
C ASP A 152 -19.03 -1.80 16.17
N ARG A 153 -18.47 -1.53 14.98
CA ARG A 153 -19.22 -1.05 13.79
C ARG A 153 -19.92 -2.17 13.01
N GLY A 154 -19.67 -3.43 13.36
CA GLY A 154 -20.06 -4.59 12.56
C GLY A 154 -18.96 -5.05 11.59
N LEU A 155 -19.16 -6.22 10.99
CA LEU A 155 -18.16 -6.91 10.18
C LEU A 155 -18.56 -7.02 8.69
N SER A 156 -19.68 -6.42 8.28
CA SER A 156 -20.21 -6.56 6.91
C SER A 156 -19.22 -6.04 5.85
N VAL A 157 -18.64 -4.86 6.09
CA VAL A 157 -17.62 -4.28 5.20
C VAL A 157 -16.41 -5.21 5.08
N LEU A 158 -15.91 -5.74 6.21
CA LEU A 158 -14.79 -6.67 6.22
C LEU A 158 -15.13 -7.98 5.48
N GLN A 159 -16.31 -8.55 5.72
CA GLN A 159 -16.77 -9.77 5.04
C GLN A 159 -16.76 -9.58 3.52
N LYS A 160 -17.35 -8.49 3.02
CA LYS A 160 -17.38 -8.18 1.59
C LYS A 160 -15.98 -7.98 1.00
N VAL A 161 -15.07 -7.34 1.75
CA VAL A 161 -13.66 -7.17 1.34
C VAL A 161 -12.94 -8.51 1.26
N LEU A 162 -13.16 -9.42 2.21
CA LEU A 162 -12.54 -10.75 2.20
C LEU A 162 -13.09 -11.65 1.09
N ASP A 163 -14.40 -11.60 0.82
CA ASP A 163 -15.02 -12.33 -0.30
C ASP A 163 -14.42 -11.86 -1.64
N THR A 164 -14.30 -10.54 -1.81
CA THR A 164 -13.69 -9.94 -3.01
C THR A 164 -12.19 -10.26 -3.09
N ALA A 165 -11.50 -10.31 -1.96
CA ALA A 165 -10.09 -10.70 -1.91
C ALA A 165 -9.89 -12.15 -2.37
N ALA A 166 -10.80 -13.06 -2.02
CA ALA A 166 -10.76 -14.44 -2.50
C ALA A 166 -11.00 -14.53 -4.02
N GLU A 167 -11.93 -13.73 -4.55
CA GLU A 167 -12.22 -13.68 -5.99
C GLU A 167 -11.03 -13.10 -6.79
N LYS A 168 -10.40 -12.04 -6.27
CA LYS A 168 -9.32 -11.28 -6.96
C LYS A 168 -7.91 -11.66 -6.54
N ASN A 169 -7.75 -12.69 -5.71
CA ASN A 169 -6.48 -13.14 -5.14
C ASN A 169 -5.70 -12.04 -4.39
N TRP A 170 -6.39 -11.18 -3.63
CA TRP A 170 -5.75 -10.18 -2.79
C TRP A 170 -5.19 -10.79 -1.50
N GLN A 171 -4.01 -10.33 -1.08
CA GLN A 171 -3.40 -10.68 0.19
C GLN A 171 -3.77 -9.66 1.26
N VAL A 172 -4.85 -9.94 2.00
CA VAL A 172 -5.37 -9.05 3.05
C VAL A 172 -4.94 -9.53 4.44
N THR A 173 -4.23 -8.68 5.18
CA THR A 173 -3.94 -8.93 6.61
C THR A 173 -4.94 -8.17 7.48
N ALA A 174 -5.97 -8.86 7.97
CA ALA A 174 -6.99 -8.26 8.83
C ALA A 174 -6.56 -8.20 10.30
N VAL A 175 -6.69 -7.04 10.94
CA VAL A 175 -6.25 -6.80 12.32
C VAL A 175 -7.38 -6.13 13.12
N ASN A 176 -7.80 -6.79 14.20
CA ASN A 176 -8.78 -6.26 15.14
C ASN A 176 -8.09 -5.42 16.23
N ILE A 177 -8.69 -4.27 16.56
CA ILE A 177 -8.13 -3.29 17.49
C ILE A 177 -8.83 -3.27 18.86
N LEU A 178 -9.93 -4.00 19.04
CA LEU A 178 -10.82 -3.91 20.21
C LEU A 178 -10.12 -3.97 21.58
N THR A 179 -8.96 -4.61 21.69
CA THR A 179 -8.26 -4.84 22.98
C THR A 179 -6.81 -4.35 22.97
N THR A 180 -6.43 -3.50 22.03
CA THR A 180 -5.02 -3.17 21.82
C THR A 180 -4.56 -2.06 22.78
N THR A 181 -3.77 -2.42 23.80
CA THR A 181 -3.02 -1.48 24.64
C THR A 181 -2.02 -0.68 23.79
N GLU A 182 -1.42 0.36 24.36
CA GLU A 182 -0.37 1.13 23.67
C GLU A 182 0.78 0.25 23.19
N GLU A 183 1.19 -0.75 23.99
CA GLU A 183 2.13 -1.78 23.59
C GLU A 183 1.64 -2.60 22.40
N GLY A 184 0.35 -2.94 22.36
CA GLY A 184 -0.22 -3.69 21.25
C GLY A 184 -0.14 -2.93 19.93
N TYR A 185 -0.37 -1.61 19.92
CA TYR A 185 -0.21 -0.78 18.72
C TYR A 185 1.25 -0.74 18.27
N ARG A 186 2.19 -0.60 19.23
CA ARG A 186 3.62 -0.63 18.94
C ARG A 186 4.02 -1.97 18.32
N MET A 187 3.56 -3.09 18.88
CA MET A 187 3.83 -4.43 18.36
C MET A 187 3.23 -4.62 16.96
N LEU A 188 1.98 -4.19 16.75
CA LEU A 188 1.33 -4.24 15.45
C LEU A 188 2.15 -3.51 14.39
N PHE A 189 2.46 -2.23 14.60
CA PHE A 189 3.22 -1.46 13.61
C PHE A 189 4.68 -1.95 13.45
N GLN A 190 5.25 -2.61 14.46
CA GLN A 190 6.53 -3.31 14.33
C GLN A 190 6.44 -4.56 13.45
N GLU A 191 5.37 -5.35 13.57
CA GLU A 191 5.13 -6.48 12.67
C GLU A 191 4.87 -6.03 11.24
N LEU A 192 4.10 -4.95 11.06
CA LEU A 192 3.89 -4.33 9.75
C LEU A 192 5.21 -3.83 9.15
N GLU A 193 6.11 -3.26 9.96
CA GLU A 193 7.43 -2.84 9.50
C GLU A 193 8.31 -4.04 9.11
N LYS A 194 8.29 -5.13 9.90
CA LYS A 194 9.02 -6.37 9.56
C LYS A 194 8.58 -6.93 8.21
N LYS A 195 7.27 -6.90 7.93
CA LYS A 195 6.70 -7.31 6.65
C LYS A 195 6.81 -6.24 5.55
N LYS A 196 7.28 -5.04 5.89
CA LYS A 196 7.37 -3.84 5.04
C LYS A 196 6.04 -3.50 4.36
N GLU A 197 4.93 -3.68 5.09
CA GLU A 197 3.60 -3.27 4.64
C GLU A 197 3.49 -1.74 4.70
N ARG A 198 3.06 -1.13 3.60
CA ARG A 198 2.92 0.33 3.45
C ARG A 198 1.50 0.77 3.06
N LEU A 199 0.66 -0.18 2.66
CA LEU A 199 -0.72 0.04 2.22
C LEU A 199 -1.67 -0.40 3.34
N VAL A 200 -2.42 0.55 3.90
CA VAL A 200 -3.24 0.31 5.09
C VAL A 200 -4.63 0.89 4.92
N VAL A 201 -5.65 0.05 5.08
CA VAL A 201 -7.05 0.46 5.19
C VAL A 201 -7.43 0.53 6.66
N VAL A 202 -8.03 1.65 7.09
CA VAL A 202 -8.47 1.86 8.48
C VAL A 202 -9.98 2.05 8.50
N ASP A 203 -10.69 1.07 9.08
CA ASP A 203 -12.13 1.05 9.26
C ASP A 203 -12.48 1.11 10.75
N CYS A 204 -12.61 2.33 11.26
CA CYS A 204 -12.88 2.61 12.67
C CYS A 204 -13.81 3.82 12.82
N GLU A 205 -14.56 3.87 13.92
CA GLU A 205 -15.39 5.04 14.22
C GLU A 205 -14.51 6.27 14.54
N SER A 206 -15.06 7.48 14.42
CA SER A 206 -14.28 8.73 14.48
C SER A 206 -13.39 8.87 15.72
N GLU A 207 -13.88 8.46 16.90
CA GLU A 207 -13.10 8.56 18.13
C GLU A 207 -11.86 7.66 18.09
N ARG A 208 -12.05 6.38 17.75
CA ARG A 208 -10.97 5.40 17.67
C ARG A 208 -10.00 5.70 16.52
N LEU A 209 -10.51 6.20 15.39
CA LEU A 209 -9.69 6.62 14.27
C LEU A 209 -8.69 7.72 14.67
N ASN A 210 -9.13 8.73 15.42
CA ASN A 210 -8.23 9.79 15.89
C ASN A 210 -7.12 9.26 16.82
N ILE A 211 -7.45 8.27 17.66
CA ILE A 211 -6.46 7.60 18.50
C ILE A 211 -5.43 6.88 17.63
N ILE A 212 -5.86 6.10 16.64
CA ILE A 212 -4.98 5.36 15.73
C ILE A 212 -4.06 6.31 14.95
N LEU A 213 -4.62 7.39 14.38
CA LEU A 213 -3.85 8.39 13.65
C LEU A 213 -2.79 9.05 14.55
N SER A 214 -3.14 9.39 15.80
CA SER A 214 -2.17 9.93 16.76
C SER A 214 -1.03 8.95 17.07
N LYS A 215 -1.31 7.63 17.11
CA LYS A 215 -0.29 6.60 17.34
C LYS A 215 0.59 6.38 16.10
N ILE A 216 0.03 6.41 14.90
CA ILE A 216 0.78 6.33 13.64
C ILE A 216 1.81 7.46 13.58
N ILE A 217 1.41 8.69 13.92
CA ILE A 217 2.30 9.85 13.96
C ILE A 217 3.41 9.65 15.02
N LYS A 218 3.05 9.20 16.23
CA LYS A 218 4.04 8.94 17.31
C LYS A 218 5.07 7.88 16.93
N LEU A 219 4.70 6.92 16.09
CA LEU A 219 5.57 5.84 15.61
C LEU A 219 6.27 6.18 14.29
N GLU A 220 6.13 7.42 13.79
CA GLU A 220 6.69 7.91 12.53
C GLU A 220 6.33 7.03 11.32
N LYS A 221 5.12 6.46 11.33
CA LYS A 221 4.60 5.61 10.23
C LYS A 221 3.80 6.40 9.21
N ASN A 222 3.92 7.72 9.22
CA ASN A 222 3.27 8.66 8.31
C ASN A 222 4.25 9.27 7.27
N GLY A 223 5.42 8.66 7.08
CA GLY A 223 6.43 9.11 6.11
C GLY A 223 6.10 8.79 4.64
N ASN A 224 6.94 9.27 3.74
CA ASN A 224 6.88 8.95 2.30
C ASN A 224 6.85 7.43 2.05
N GLY A 225 6.01 7.03 1.08
CA GLY A 225 5.80 5.64 0.68
C GLY A 225 4.63 4.95 1.39
N TYR A 226 4.09 5.52 2.47
CA TYR A 226 2.84 5.04 3.08
C TYR A 226 1.61 5.57 2.34
N HIS A 227 0.60 4.71 2.22
CA HIS A 227 -0.71 5.08 1.70
C HIS A 227 -1.82 4.52 2.59
N TYR A 228 -2.61 5.42 3.15
CA TYR A 228 -3.74 5.10 4.02
C TYR A 228 -5.07 5.30 3.29
N ILE A 229 -6.01 4.36 3.43
CA ILE A 229 -7.42 4.55 3.06
C ILE A 229 -8.25 4.59 4.34
N LEU A 230 -8.97 5.68 4.56
CA LEU A 230 -9.85 5.88 5.70
C LEU A 230 -11.29 5.52 5.31
N ALA A 231 -11.80 4.42 5.83
CA ALA A 231 -13.16 3.93 5.55
C ALA A 231 -14.21 4.67 6.42
N ASN A 232 -14.31 5.98 6.21
CA ASN A 232 -15.26 6.86 6.85
C ASN A 232 -15.86 7.87 5.86
N LEU A 233 -17.09 8.31 6.14
CA LEU A 233 -17.89 9.20 5.29
C LEU A 233 -17.63 10.71 5.52
N GLY A 234 -16.69 11.05 6.39
CA GLY A 234 -16.37 12.43 6.79
C GLY A 234 -14.87 12.67 6.78
N PHE A 235 -14.24 12.53 5.61
CA PHE A 235 -12.80 12.74 5.46
C PHE A 235 -12.33 14.13 5.91
N MET A 236 -13.09 15.17 5.57
CA MET A 236 -12.76 16.57 5.90
C MET A 236 -12.86 16.88 7.40
N ASP A 237 -13.49 16.01 8.18
CA ASP A 237 -13.67 16.16 9.63
C ASP A 237 -12.42 15.71 10.42
N ILE A 238 -11.43 15.13 9.72
CA ILE A 238 -10.24 14.52 10.30
C ILE A 238 -9.06 15.49 10.16
N ASP A 239 -8.31 15.69 11.25
CA ASP A 239 -7.09 16.50 11.22
C ASP A 239 -5.93 15.71 10.61
N LEU A 240 -5.58 16.05 9.36
CA LEU A 240 -4.51 15.42 8.58
C LEU A 240 -3.29 16.33 8.40
N THR A 241 -3.19 17.44 9.14
CA THR A 241 -2.09 18.42 9.02
C THR A 241 -0.71 17.76 9.15
N LYS A 242 -0.52 16.93 10.18
CA LYS A 242 0.74 16.20 10.42
C LYS A 242 1.04 15.12 9.37
N PHE A 243 0.01 14.55 8.75
CA PHE A 243 0.19 13.61 7.63
C PHE A 243 0.67 14.34 6.38
N LYS A 244 0.14 15.55 6.13
CA LYS A 244 0.59 16.41 5.02
C LYS A 244 2.08 16.77 5.15
N GLU A 245 2.52 17.14 6.34
CA GLU A 245 3.93 17.47 6.62
C GLU A 245 4.89 16.28 6.45
N SER A 246 4.39 15.06 6.70
CA SER A 246 5.22 13.84 6.69
C SER A 246 5.23 13.11 5.33
N GLY A 247 4.30 13.43 4.44
CA GLY A 247 4.29 13.01 3.04
C GLY A 247 3.65 11.65 2.73
N ALA A 248 2.89 11.06 3.67
CA ALA A 248 2.03 9.91 3.40
C ALA A 248 0.78 10.31 2.59
N ASN A 249 0.38 9.48 1.63
CA ASN A 249 -0.87 9.65 0.90
C ASN A 249 -2.03 9.17 1.76
N VAL A 250 -3.11 9.95 1.86
CA VAL A 250 -4.31 9.55 2.61
C VAL A 250 -5.54 9.77 1.75
N THR A 251 -6.28 8.70 1.52
CA THR A 251 -7.54 8.71 0.77
C THR A 251 -8.71 8.44 1.70
N GLY A 252 -9.88 9.00 1.39
CA GLY A 252 -11.12 8.65 2.08
C GLY A 252 -12.34 9.19 1.38
N PHE A 253 -13.48 9.07 2.06
CA PHE A 253 -14.78 9.36 1.50
C PHE A 253 -15.42 10.56 2.19
N GLN A 254 -16.14 11.35 1.41
CA GLN A 254 -16.90 12.49 1.88
C GLN A 254 -18.33 12.38 1.35
N LEU A 255 -19.28 12.24 2.26
CA LEU A 255 -20.71 12.22 1.93
C LEU A 255 -21.25 13.63 1.72
N VAL A 256 -20.90 14.56 2.62
CA VAL A 256 -21.43 15.94 2.58
C VAL A 256 -20.45 16.82 1.83
N ASN A 257 -20.88 17.37 0.70
CA ASN A 257 -20.09 18.33 -0.05
C ASN A 257 -20.37 19.77 0.43
N TYR A 258 -19.48 20.33 1.23
CA TYR A 258 -19.66 21.69 1.76
C TYR A 258 -19.45 22.81 0.72
N THR A 259 -18.97 22.48 -0.49
CA THR A 259 -18.85 23.47 -1.58
C THR A 259 -20.17 23.73 -2.29
N ASP A 260 -21.15 22.84 -2.13
CA ASP A 260 -22.46 23.00 -2.77
C ASP A 260 -23.30 24.07 -2.08
N ALA A 261 -24.09 24.82 -2.87
CA ALA A 261 -24.83 25.99 -2.39
C ALA A 261 -25.82 25.67 -1.25
N VAL A 262 -26.46 24.50 -1.31
CA VAL A 262 -27.47 24.09 -0.31
C VAL A 262 -26.81 23.73 1.03
N PRO A 263 -25.84 22.79 1.11
CA PRO A 263 -25.09 22.54 2.34
C PRO A 263 -24.40 23.79 2.90
N ALA A 264 -23.76 24.61 2.06
CA ALA A 264 -23.07 25.82 2.49
C ALA A 264 -24.03 26.82 3.19
N ARG A 265 -25.21 27.04 2.59
CA ARG A 265 -26.24 27.94 3.15
C ARG A 265 -26.79 27.43 4.48
N ILE A 266 -27.14 26.15 4.56
CA ILE A 266 -27.69 25.55 5.80
C ILE A 266 -26.64 25.58 6.90
N MET A 267 -25.38 25.28 6.59
CA MET A 267 -24.28 25.34 7.56
C MET A 267 -24.03 26.76 8.06
N GLN A 268 -24.17 27.78 7.20
CA GLN A 268 -24.08 29.18 7.61
C GLN A 268 -25.24 29.58 8.55
N GLN A 269 -26.47 29.16 8.23
CA GLN A 269 -27.63 29.40 9.08
C GLN A 269 -27.49 28.72 10.43
N TRP A 270 -27.00 27.48 10.44
CA TRP A 270 -26.81 26.72 11.67
C TRP A 270 -25.73 27.34 12.56
N ARG A 271 -24.58 27.76 11.99
CA ARG A 271 -23.54 28.53 12.71
C ARG A 271 -24.09 29.79 13.35
N ASN A 272 -24.92 30.54 12.62
CA ASN A 272 -25.49 31.80 13.11
C ASN A 272 -26.52 31.58 14.23
N ASN A 273 -27.31 30.49 14.15
CA ASN A 273 -28.30 30.16 15.16
C ASN A 273 -27.64 29.66 16.46
N ASP A 274 -26.61 28.82 16.34
CA ASP A 274 -25.97 28.20 17.50
C ASP A 274 -25.08 29.18 18.28
N ALA A 275 -24.49 30.17 17.59
CA ALA A 275 -23.79 31.29 18.23
C ALA A 275 -24.68 32.09 19.22
N ARG A 276 -26.01 31.95 19.12
CA ARG A 276 -26.98 32.56 20.04
C ARG A 276 -27.43 31.64 21.18
N GLU A 277 -27.36 30.32 21.03
CA GLU A 277 -27.92 29.36 22.00
C GLU A 277 -26.85 28.50 22.72
N HIS A 278 -25.75 28.06 22.09
CA HIS A 278 -24.74 27.18 22.69
C HIS A 278 -23.28 27.48 22.25
N PRO A 279 -22.55 28.39 22.93
CA PRO A 279 -21.23 28.87 22.48
C PRO A 279 -20.04 27.89 22.66
N ARG A 280 -20.26 26.59 22.90
CA ARG A 280 -19.21 25.64 23.32
C ARG A 280 -19.01 24.39 22.45
N VAL A 281 -19.72 24.26 21.34
CA VAL A 281 -19.65 23.05 20.49
C VAL A 281 -18.65 23.26 19.35
N ASP A 282 -17.51 22.56 19.37
CA ASP A 282 -16.45 22.67 18.34
C ASP A 282 -16.90 22.04 17.01
N TRP A 283 -17.15 22.88 16.00
CA TRP A 283 -17.85 22.57 14.74
C TRP A 283 -17.10 21.71 13.72
N LYS A 284 -16.15 20.89 14.17
CA LYS A 284 -15.23 20.20 13.25
C LYS A 284 -15.77 18.90 12.66
N ARG A 285 -16.97 18.42 13.04
CA ARG A 285 -17.39 17.02 12.77
C ARG A 285 -18.88 16.82 12.40
N PRO A 286 -19.37 17.31 11.24
CA PRO A 286 -20.81 17.35 10.98
C PRO A 286 -21.43 16.05 10.44
N LYS A 287 -20.68 14.96 10.23
CA LYS A 287 -21.20 13.77 9.49
C LYS A 287 -22.52 13.21 10.04
N ALA A 288 -22.60 12.94 11.34
CA ALA A 288 -23.78 12.36 11.97
C ALA A 288 -24.90 13.41 12.13
N SER A 289 -24.52 14.67 12.32
CA SER A 289 -25.43 15.81 12.37
C SER A 289 -26.11 16.09 11.04
N ALA A 290 -25.40 15.98 9.92
CA ALA A 290 -25.96 16.16 8.59
C ALA A 290 -27.02 15.10 8.27
N LEU A 291 -26.71 13.83 8.60
CA LEU A 291 -27.69 12.75 8.51
C LEU A 291 -28.87 12.97 9.45
N THR A 292 -28.64 13.47 10.67
CA THR A 292 -29.72 13.78 11.62
C THR A 292 -30.66 14.86 11.09
N TYR A 293 -30.10 15.92 10.49
CA TYR A 293 -30.88 16.98 9.84
C TYR A 293 -31.73 16.43 8.69
N ASP A 294 -31.12 15.63 7.81
CA ASP A 294 -31.85 14.97 6.71
C ASP A 294 -32.92 14.01 7.25
N GLY A 295 -32.66 13.29 8.34
CA GLY A 295 -33.61 12.39 9.00
C GLY A 295 -34.88 13.10 9.50
N VAL A 296 -34.74 14.30 10.07
CA VAL A 296 -35.88 15.12 10.48
C VAL A 296 -36.68 15.59 9.27
N ARG A 297 -36.00 15.99 8.18
CA ARG A 297 -36.67 16.35 6.92
C ARG A 297 -37.41 15.17 6.30
N VAL A 298 -36.83 13.96 6.33
CA VAL A 298 -37.49 12.73 5.89
C VAL A 298 -38.80 12.51 6.66
N MET A 299 -38.78 12.62 7.99
CA MET A 299 -39.98 12.49 8.80
C MET A 299 -41.03 13.54 8.44
N ALA A 300 -40.61 14.80 8.30
CA ALA A 300 -41.53 15.90 7.96
C ALA A 300 -42.22 15.68 6.60
N GLU A 301 -41.44 15.35 5.56
CA GLU A 301 -41.97 15.09 4.22
C GLU A 301 -42.90 13.86 4.21
N ALA A 302 -42.55 12.79 4.95
CA ALA A 302 -43.39 11.61 5.05
C ALA A 302 -44.76 11.93 5.66
N PHE A 303 -44.79 12.66 6.78
CA PHE A 303 -46.05 13.07 7.41
C PHE A 303 -46.83 14.09 6.58
N GLN A 304 -46.14 14.97 5.84
CA GLN A 304 -46.77 15.86 4.89
C GLN A 304 -47.43 15.08 3.74
N ASN A 305 -46.79 14.04 3.23
CA ASN A 305 -47.34 13.18 2.18
C ASN A 305 -48.55 12.38 2.68
N LEU A 306 -48.51 11.83 3.90
CA LEU A 306 -49.67 11.19 4.52
C LEU A 306 -50.87 12.15 4.65
N ARG A 307 -50.60 13.40 5.02
CA ARG A 307 -51.63 14.46 5.08
C ARG A 307 -52.20 14.78 3.70
N ARG A 308 -51.34 14.92 2.67
CA ARG A 308 -51.76 15.16 1.28
C ARG A 308 -52.63 14.01 0.75
N GLN A 309 -52.30 12.78 1.10
CA GLN A 309 -53.05 11.57 0.75
C GLN A 309 -54.30 11.35 1.60
N ARG A 310 -54.55 12.20 2.62
CA ARG A 310 -55.68 12.11 3.56
C ARG A 310 -55.76 10.76 4.29
N ILE A 311 -54.60 10.16 4.58
CA ILE A 311 -54.52 8.94 5.39
C ILE A 311 -54.65 9.32 6.86
N ASP A 312 -55.68 8.80 7.53
CA ASP A 312 -55.90 9.02 8.96
C ASP A 312 -54.89 8.21 9.78
N ILE A 313 -53.96 8.91 10.41
CA ILE A 313 -52.99 8.33 11.34
C ILE A 313 -53.40 8.46 12.81
N SER A 314 -54.55 9.07 13.10
CA SER A 314 -54.95 9.36 14.49
C SER A 314 -55.04 8.09 15.33
N ARG A 315 -54.31 8.08 16.45
CA ARG A 315 -54.39 6.98 17.42
C ARG A 315 -55.68 7.08 18.22
N ARG A 316 -56.53 6.05 18.08
CA ARG A 316 -57.79 5.89 18.84
C ARG A 316 -57.52 5.17 20.17
N GLY A 317 -56.76 5.78 21.07
CA GLY A 317 -56.46 5.25 22.41
C GLY A 317 -54.99 5.30 22.80
N ASN A 318 -54.70 4.93 24.05
CA ASN A 318 -53.33 4.76 24.54
C ASN A 318 -52.70 3.51 23.91
N ALA A 319 -51.40 3.55 23.66
CA ALA A 319 -50.66 2.45 23.03
C ALA A 319 -50.71 1.12 23.80
N GLY A 320 -50.98 1.20 25.11
CA GLY A 320 -50.82 0.08 26.02
C GLY A 320 -49.35 -0.12 26.41
N ASP A 321 -49.09 -1.24 27.06
CA ASP A 321 -47.74 -1.68 27.44
C ASP A 321 -47.04 -2.33 26.24
N CYS A 322 -45.75 -2.08 26.07
CA CYS A 322 -44.93 -2.76 25.07
C CYS A 322 -44.83 -4.27 25.32
N LEU A 323 -45.02 -4.70 26.58
CA LEU A 323 -44.99 -6.11 27.01
C LEU A 323 -46.39 -6.76 27.06
N ALA A 324 -47.41 -6.11 26.47
CA ALA A 324 -48.72 -6.72 26.34
C ALA A 324 -48.63 -8.08 25.62
N ASN A 325 -49.44 -9.06 26.05
CA ASN A 325 -49.42 -10.41 25.49
C ASN A 325 -50.85 -10.86 25.11
N PRO A 326 -51.21 -10.91 23.80
CA PRO A 326 -50.38 -10.52 22.66
C PRO A 326 -50.27 -8.99 22.54
N ALA A 327 -49.11 -8.51 22.08
CA ALA A 327 -48.92 -7.09 21.81
C ALA A 327 -49.78 -6.70 20.60
N VAL A 328 -50.48 -5.57 20.70
CA VAL A 328 -51.30 -5.04 19.59
C VAL A 328 -50.41 -4.14 18.74
N PRO A 329 -50.05 -4.55 17.51
CA PRO A 329 -49.21 -3.73 16.66
C PRO A 329 -49.95 -2.46 16.25
N TRP A 330 -49.20 -1.39 15.98
CA TRP A 330 -49.81 -0.17 15.51
C TRP A 330 -50.27 -0.31 14.05
N GLY A 331 -51.59 -0.31 13.85
CA GLY A 331 -52.21 -0.54 12.54
C GLY A 331 -51.74 0.43 11.45
N GLN A 332 -51.56 1.71 11.78
CA GLN A 332 -51.11 2.75 10.82
C GLN A 332 -49.58 2.82 10.68
N GLY A 333 -48.83 2.04 11.47
CA GLY A 333 -47.37 1.99 11.37
C GLY A 333 -46.89 1.55 9.98
N ILE A 334 -47.64 0.69 9.30
CA ILE A 334 -47.33 0.21 7.94
C ILE A 334 -47.47 1.35 6.91
N ASP A 335 -48.50 2.18 7.04
CA ASP A 335 -48.70 3.32 6.14
C ASP A 335 -47.60 4.37 6.35
N ILE A 336 -47.16 4.57 7.60
CA ILE A 336 -46.04 5.47 7.91
C ILE A 336 -44.71 4.93 7.39
N GLN A 337 -44.45 3.63 7.52
CA GLN A 337 -43.28 3.00 6.93
C GLN A 337 -43.26 3.22 5.41
N ARG A 338 -44.39 2.95 4.73
CA ARG A 338 -44.51 3.16 3.28
C ARG A 338 -44.28 4.63 2.90
N ALA A 339 -44.85 5.57 3.65
CA ALA A 339 -44.65 6.99 3.41
C ALA A 339 -43.18 7.41 3.59
N LEU A 340 -42.49 6.92 4.63
CA LEU A 340 -41.08 7.18 4.88
C LEU A 340 -40.18 6.63 3.76
N GLN A 341 -40.45 5.41 3.28
CA GLN A 341 -39.67 4.77 2.21
C GLN A 341 -39.87 5.44 0.85
N GLN A 342 -41.00 6.12 0.63
CA GLN A 342 -41.31 6.83 -0.62
C GLN A 342 -40.73 8.25 -0.67
N VAL A 343 -40.17 8.77 0.44
CA VAL A 343 -39.59 10.11 0.47
C VAL A 343 -38.39 10.22 -0.47
N ARG A 344 -38.37 11.30 -1.26
CA ARG A 344 -37.27 11.67 -2.16
C ARG A 344 -37.06 13.18 -2.12
N PHE A 345 -35.85 13.62 -1.78
CA PHE A 345 -35.47 15.04 -1.83
C PHE A 345 -33.94 15.23 -1.81
N GLU A 346 -33.50 16.43 -2.13
CA GLU A 346 -32.10 16.86 -1.99
C GLU A 346 -31.83 17.45 -0.59
N GLY A 347 -30.98 16.75 0.17
CA GLY A 347 -30.59 17.06 1.54
C GLY A 347 -29.15 17.58 1.67
N LEU A 348 -28.62 17.57 2.90
CA LEU A 348 -27.20 17.84 3.16
C LEU A 348 -26.30 16.72 2.63
N SER A 349 -26.80 15.48 2.65
CA SER A 349 -26.14 14.30 2.11
C SER A 349 -26.36 14.08 0.60
N GLY A 350 -26.81 15.12 -0.12
CA GLY A 350 -27.25 15.02 -1.52
C GLY A 350 -28.60 14.34 -1.66
N ASN A 351 -28.79 13.56 -2.72
CA ASN A 351 -30.04 12.85 -2.97
C ASN A 351 -30.36 11.84 -1.85
N VAL A 352 -31.52 12.00 -1.23
CA VAL A 352 -32.04 11.13 -0.18
C VAL A 352 -33.17 10.29 -0.74
N GLN A 353 -32.94 8.99 -0.91
CA GLN A 353 -33.97 8.02 -1.31
C GLN A 353 -33.71 6.65 -0.66
N PHE A 354 -34.75 5.84 -0.54
CA PHE A 354 -34.70 4.54 0.13
C PHE A 354 -35.25 3.42 -0.74
N ASN A 355 -34.78 2.19 -0.49
CA ASN A 355 -35.39 0.98 -1.03
C ASN A 355 -36.52 0.45 -0.13
N GLU A 356 -37.17 -0.63 -0.56
CA GLU A 356 -38.26 -1.31 0.16
C GLU A 356 -37.84 -1.83 1.55
N LYS A 357 -36.53 -2.01 1.79
CA LYS A 357 -35.97 -2.43 3.08
C LYS A 357 -35.59 -1.23 3.98
N GLY A 358 -35.82 0.00 3.54
CA GLY A 358 -35.47 1.20 4.29
C GLY A 358 -33.99 1.58 4.28
N ARG A 359 -33.18 1.05 3.34
CA ARG A 359 -31.77 1.43 3.16
C ARG A 359 -31.62 2.52 2.11
N ARG A 360 -30.65 3.43 2.28
CA ARG A 360 -30.28 4.45 1.28
C ARG A 360 -29.87 3.80 -0.04
N THR A 361 -30.29 4.40 -1.16
CA THR A 361 -29.89 4.02 -2.54
C THR A 361 -29.62 5.29 -3.35
N ASN A 362 -28.96 5.17 -4.52
CA ASN A 362 -28.66 6.31 -5.42
C ASN A 362 -28.15 7.55 -4.66
N TYR A 363 -27.18 7.31 -3.80
CA TYR A 363 -26.38 8.33 -3.15
C TYR A 363 -25.04 8.44 -3.89
N THR A 364 -24.38 9.58 -3.76
CA THR A 364 -23.07 9.81 -4.33
C THR A 364 -22.06 10.03 -3.22
N LEU A 365 -20.93 9.33 -3.28
CA LEU A 365 -19.80 9.53 -2.38
C LEU A 365 -18.68 10.24 -3.11
N HIS A 366 -18.14 11.31 -2.55
CA HIS A 366 -16.94 11.93 -3.11
C HIS A 366 -15.71 11.24 -2.57
N VAL A 367 -14.78 10.90 -3.47
CA VAL A 367 -13.50 10.33 -3.08
C VAL A 367 -12.46 11.44 -3.08
N ILE A 368 -11.84 11.62 -1.93
CA ILE A 368 -10.91 12.70 -1.65
C ILE A 368 -9.56 12.10 -1.28
N GLU A 369 -8.49 12.67 -1.84
CA GLU A 369 -7.12 12.28 -1.58
C GLU A 369 -6.35 13.47 -1.02
N MET A 370 -5.56 13.23 0.02
CA MET A 370 -4.59 14.16 0.58
C MET A 370 -3.19 13.70 0.20
N LYS A 371 -2.46 14.60 -0.45
CA LYS A 371 -1.06 14.48 -0.80
C LYS A 371 -0.29 15.67 -0.21
N HIS A 372 1.02 15.72 -0.44
CA HIS A 372 1.89 16.80 0.02
C HIS A 372 1.46 18.20 -0.49
N ASP A 373 0.89 18.28 -1.70
CA ASP A 373 0.37 19.50 -2.32
C ASP A 373 -0.91 20.00 -1.63
N GLY A 374 -1.79 19.08 -1.21
CA GLY A 374 -2.98 19.38 -0.46
C GLY A 374 -4.06 18.32 -0.60
N ILE A 375 -5.28 18.73 -0.25
CA ILE A 375 -6.47 17.88 -0.38
C ILE A 375 -7.08 18.14 -1.76
N ARG A 376 -7.30 17.07 -2.53
CA ARG A 376 -7.88 17.10 -3.87
C ARG A 376 -9.01 16.08 -4.01
N LYS A 377 -10.06 16.43 -4.74
CA LYS A 377 -11.15 15.50 -5.10
C LYS A 377 -10.69 14.67 -6.29
N ILE A 378 -10.60 13.35 -6.12
CA ILE A 378 -10.16 12.44 -7.20
C ILE A 378 -11.33 11.90 -8.03
N GLY A 379 -12.55 11.97 -7.49
CA GLY A 379 -13.73 11.51 -8.21
C GLY A 379 -14.97 11.45 -7.35
N TYR A 380 -15.97 10.76 -7.89
CA TYR A 380 -17.17 10.39 -7.17
C TYR A 380 -17.52 8.92 -7.44
N TRP A 381 -18.24 8.33 -6.51
CA TRP A 381 -18.74 6.97 -6.60
C TRP A 381 -20.25 6.98 -6.47
N ASN A 382 -20.94 6.26 -7.35
CA ASN A 382 -22.37 5.98 -7.29
C ASN A 382 -22.61 4.47 -7.53
N GLU A 383 -23.83 4.01 -7.24
CA GLU A 383 -24.20 2.59 -7.39
C GLU A 383 -24.21 2.13 -8.86
N ASP A 384 -24.52 3.04 -9.80
CA ASP A 384 -24.71 2.72 -11.22
C ASP A 384 -23.40 2.72 -12.03
N GLU A 385 -22.57 3.76 -11.88
CA GLU A 385 -21.34 3.97 -12.66
C GLU A 385 -20.07 3.53 -11.90
N LYS A 386 -20.22 3.09 -10.64
CA LYS A 386 -19.12 2.79 -9.72
C LYS A 386 -18.23 4.02 -9.52
N LEU A 387 -16.91 3.86 -9.47
CA LEU A 387 -15.98 4.98 -9.29
C LEU A 387 -15.73 5.68 -10.63
N VAL A 388 -16.19 6.91 -10.73
CA VAL A 388 -15.90 7.81 -11.84
C VAL A 388 -14.81 8.79 -11.40
N PRO A 389 -13.59 8.70 -11.97
CA PRO A 389 -12.57 9.71 -11.74
C PRO A 389 -13.11 11.07 -12.15
N ALA A 390 -12.91 12.10 -11.32
CA ALA A 390 -13.19 13.46 -11.74
C ALA A 390 -12.32 13.71 -12.97
N ALA A 391 -12.92 14.25 -14.03
CA ALA A 391 -12.14 14.75 -15.16
C ALA A 391 -11.09 15.68 -14.56
N VAL A 392 -9.83 15.26 -14.61
CA VAL A 392 -8.71 16.14 -14.32
C VAL A 392 -8.98 17.33 -15.21
N ASP A 393 -9.13 18.52 -14.64
CA ASP A 393 -9.13 19.73 -15.44
C ASP A 393 -7.94 19.58 -16.37
N THR A 394 -8.21 19.44 -17.66
CA THR A 394 -7.24 19.41 -18.76
C THR A 394 -6.52 20.76 -18.89
N GLN A 395 -6.40 21.50 -17.78
CA GLN A 395 -5.29 22.39 -17.46
C GLN A 395 -4.10 21.63 -16.87
N SER A 396 -4.09 20.30 -16.96
CA SER A 396 -2.87 19.49 -16.96
C SER A 396 -2.23 19.39 -18.36
N GLY A 397 -2.11 20.53 -19.05
CA GLY A 397 -0.86 20.83 -19.79
C GLY A 397 0.36 20.93 -18.84
N ASN A 398 0.15 20.68 -17.55
CA ASN A 398 1.10 20.69 -16.46
C ASN A 398 1.55 19.31 -15.94
N GLU A 399 1.20 18.18 -16.56
CA GLU A 399 1.87 16.92 -16.19
C GLU A 399 3.34 16.93 -16.60
N SER A 400 3.68 17.56 -17.73
CA SER A 400 5.08 17.84 -18.09
C SER A 400 5.78 18.75 -17.07
N THR A 401 5.05 19.70 -16.48
CA THR A 401 5.60 20.66 -15.50
C THR A 401 5.69 20.04 -14.08
N SER A 402 4.82 19.09 -13.72
CA SER A 402 4.92 18.37 -12.43
C SER A 402 6.01 17.29 -12.45
N LEU A 403 6.25 16.66 -13.61
CA LEU A 403 7.43 15.80 -13.84
C LEU A 403 8.73 16.61 -13.71
N GLN A 404 8.74 17.86 -14.18
CA GLN A 404 9.91 18.75 -14.10
C GLN A 404 10.20 19.26 -12.67
N ASN A 405 9.18 19.52 -11.85
CA ASN A 405 9.34 20.07 -10.50
C ASN A 405 9.51 19.04 -9.38
N ARG A 406 9.38 17.73 -9.65
CA ARG A 406 9.64 16.68 -8.66
C ARG A 406 11.11 16.30 -8.68
N THR A 407 11.77 16.32 -7.52
CA THR A 407 13.11 15.76 -7.35
C THR A 407 13.02 14.25 -7.17
N TYR A 408 13.50 13.49 -8.16
CA TYR A 408 13.52 12.03 -8.14
C TYR A 408 14.66 11.51 -7.26
N ILE A 409 14.38 10.55 -6.40
CA ILE A 409 15.37 9.87 -5.57
C ILE A 409 16.00 8.74 -6.39
N VAL A 410 17.26 8.94 -6.78
CA VAL A 410 18.06 7.97 -7.52
C VAL A 410 18.91 7.18 -6.52
N THR A 411 18.52 5.93 -6.23
CA THR A 411 19.31 5.04 -5.37
C THR A 411 20.49 4.45 -6.14
N THR A 412 21.64 4.38 -5.48
CA THR A 412 22.87 3.80 -6.04
C THR A 412 23.77 3.21 -4.94
N ILE A 413 24.88 2.60 -5.33
CA ILE A 413 25.86 1.98 -4.43
C ILE A 413 27.27 2.50 -4.74
N LEU A 414 28.11 2.69 -3.71
CA LEU A 414 29.51 3.08 -3.89
C LEU A 414 30.33 1.89 -4.41
N GLU A 415 30.77 1.99 -5.66
CA GLU A 415 31.54 0.96 -6.34
C GLU A 415 32.39 1.57 -7.46
N ASP A 416 33.69 1.36 -7.42
CA ASP A 416 34.63 1.89 -8.41
C ASP A 416 34.54 1.08 -9.72
N PRO A 417 34.53 1.71 -10.92
CA PRO A 417 34.51 3.14 -11.23
C PRO A 417 33.09 3.70 -11.50
N TYR A 418 32.04 3.03 -11.02
CA TYR A 418 30.64 3.39 -11.28
C TYR A 418 30.18 4.59 -10.46
N VAL A 419 30.35 4.55 -9.14
CA VAL A 419 30.06 5.65 -8.23
C VAL A 419 31.12 5.70 -7.14
N MET A 420 31.86 6.79 -7.12
CA MET A 420 32.97 7.06 -6.22
C MET A 420 32.72 8.38 -5.51
N LEU A 421 33.27 8.53 -4.31
CA LEU A 421 33.34 9.84 -3.65
C LEU A 421 34.50 10.63 -4.24
N LYS A 422 34.25 11.90 -4.58
CA LYS A 422 35.33 12.82 -4.97
C LYS A 422 36.34 12.96 -3.84
N LYS A 423 37.61 13.13 -4.18
CA LYS A 423 38.69 13.39 -3.18
C LYS A 423 38.39 14.58 -2.26
N ASN A 424 37.69 15.59 -2.78
CA ASN A 424 37.28 16.79 -2.04
C ASN A 424 35.79 16.78 -1.69
N ALA A 425 35.16 15.61 -1.51
CA ALA A 425 33.71 15.48 -1.29
C ALA A 425 33.18 16.34 -0.12
N ASN A 426 33.98 16.60 0.91
CA ASN A 426 33.60 17.45 2.05
C ASN A 426 33.39 18.93 1.69
N GLN A 427 33.89 19.38 0.53
CA GLN A 427 33.72 20.76 0.04
C GLN A 427 32.46 20.95 -0.82
N PHE A 428 31.81 19.85 -1.23
CA PHE A 428 30.65 19.85 -2.10
C PHE A 428 29.41 19.38 -1.34
N GLU A 429 28.22 19.81 -1.79
CA GLU A 429 26.94 19.37 -1.24
C GLU A 429 26.11 18.63 -2.29
N GLY A 430 25.20 17.76 -1.81
CA GLY A 430 24.28 17.02 -2.68
C GLY A 430 24.99 16.06 -3.65
N ASN A 431 24.59 16.13 -4.93
CA ASN A 431 25.02 15.23 -5.99
C ASN A 431 26.49 15.45 -6.40
N GLU A 432 27.03 16.65 -6.23
CA GLU A 432 28.38 17.01 -6.67
C GLU A 432 29.49 16.31 -5.90
N ARG A 433 29.16 15.67 -4.77
CA ARG A 433 30.08 14.89 -3.94
C ARG A 433 30.53 13.59 -4.61
N TYR A 434 29.76 13.11 -5.59
CA TYR A 434 29.99 11.84 -6.26
C TYR A 434 30.58 12.05 -7.66
N GLU A 435 31.37 11.10 -8.12
CA GLU A 435 31.92 11.01 -9.48
C GLU A 435 31.92 9.55 -9.96
N GLY A 436 31.92 9.31 -11.27
CA GLY A 436 31.97 7.97 -11.85
C GLY A 436 30.95 7.74 -12.97
N TYR A 437 31.02 6.57 -13.59
CA TYR A 437 30.24 6.23 -14.78
C TYR A 437 28.73 6.35 -14.58
N CYS A 438 28.18 5.83 -13.47
CA CYS A 438 26.76 5.88 -13.17
C CYS A 438 26.29 7.30 -12.77
N VAL A 439 27.18 8.12 -12.21
CA VAL A 439 26.88 9.52 -11.87
C VAL A 439 26.67 10.34 -13.14
N GLU A 440 27.57 10.17 -14.13
CA GLU A 440 27.46 10.81 -15.45
C GLU A 440 26.25 10.29 -16.22
N LEU A 441 26.00 8.97 -16.17
CA LEU A 441 24.82 8.37 -16.80
C LEU A 441 23.52 8.93 -16.22
N ALA A 442 23.40 9.06 -14.90
CA ALA A 442 22.23 9.65 -14.26
C ALA A 442 22.04 11.11 -14.69
N ALA A 443 23.12 11.88 -14.84
CA ALA A 443 23.08 13.26 -15.31
C ALA A 443 22.59 13.36 -16.76
N GLU A 444 23.09 12.51 -17.66
CA GLU A 444 22.64 12.49 -19.07
C GLU A 444 21.19 12.01 -19.21
N ILE A 445 20.75 11.02 -18.43
CA ILE A 445 19.33 10.60 -18.41
C ILE A 445 18.45 11.76 -17.92
N ALA A 446 18.82 12.41 -16.82
CA ALA A 446 18.09 13.55 -16.27
C ALA A 446 18.02 14.73 -17.25
N LYS A 447 19.10 15.01 -17.97
CA LYS A 447 19.17 16.05 -19.01
C LYS A 447 18.32 15.72 -20.23
N HIS A 448 18.30 14.47 -20.67
CA HIS A 448 17.53 14.04 -21.84
C HIS A 448 16.02 14.00 -21.56
N VAL A 449 15.62 13.57 -20.36
CA VAL A 449 14.20 13.47 -19.96
C VAL A 449 13.68 14.80 -19.39
N GLY A 450 14.55 15.61 -18.78
CA GLY A 450 14.22 16.91 -18.20
C GLY A 450 13.62 16.80 -16.79
N TYR A 451 14.25 16.06 -15.87
CA TYR A 451 13.84 15.98 -14.46
C TYR A 451 14.97 16.34 -13.49
N HIS A 452 14.60 16.82 -12.30
CA HIS A 452 15.55 17.04 -11.19
C HIS A 452 15.73 15.75 -10.39
N TYR A 453 16.94 15.50 -9.89
CA TYR A 453 17.23 14.28 -9.15
C TYR A 453 18.19 14.49 -7.98
N ARG A 454 18.13 13.58 -7.02
CA ARG A 454 19.06 13.48 -5.91
C ARG A 454 19.61 12.07 -5.83
N LEU A 455 20.95 11.96 -5.79
CA LEU A 455 21.64 10.70 -5.54
C LEU A 455 21.55 10.36 -4.05
N GLU A 456 21.06 9.17 -3.74
CA GLU A 456 21.11 8.57 -2.41
C GLU A 456 21.84 7.23 -2.46
N ILE A 457 22.74 7.02 -1.49
CA ILE A 457 23.43 5.75 -1.34
C ILE A 457 22.52 4.78 -0.59
N VAL A 458 22.37 3.57 -1.13
CA VAL A 458 21.60 2.49 -0.52
C VAL A 458 22.03 2.27 0.93
N ARG A 459 21.07 2.22 1.85
CA ARG A 459 21.36 2.27 3.29
C ARG A 459 22.12 1.07 3.83
N ASP A 460 21.89 -0.11 3.26
CA ASP A 460 22.47 -1.37 3.73
C ASP A 460 23.70 -1.82 2.91
N GLY A 461 24.10 -1.04 1.90
CA GLY A 461 25.24 -1.35 1.03
C GLY A 461 25.05 -2.60 0.16
N LYS A 462 23.81 -3.03 -0.11
CA LYS A 462 23.53 -4.25 -0.90
C LYS A 462 22.79 -3.92 -2.20
N TYR A 463 22.99 -4.74 -3.23
CA TYR A 463 22.24 -4.63 -4.48
C TYR A 463 20.75 -4.96 -4.30
N GLY A 464 20.47 -6.03 -3.55
CA GLY A 464 19.13 -6.51 -3.27
C GLY A 464 18.98 -7.99 -3.55
N ALA A 465 18.57 -8.69 -2.49
CA ALA A 465 18.26 -10.12 -2.47
C ALA A 465 16.98 -10.34 -1.66
N ARG A 466 16.26 -11.39 -2.02
CA ARG A 466 15.05 -11.81 -1.32
C ARG A 466 15.43 -12.69 -0.14
N ASP A 467 14.99 -12.31 1.05
CA ASP A 467 15.12 -13.11 2.25
C ASP A 467 14.29 -14.41 2.10
N PRO A 468 14.88 -15.60 2.33
CA PRO A 468 14.17 -16.87 2.14
C PRO A 468 13.01 -17.07 3.12
N ASP A 469 13.12 -16.56 4.34
CA ASP A 469 12.16 -16.75 5.43
C ASP A 469 11.07 -15.68 5.38
N THR A 470 11.47 -14.41 5.33
CA THR A 470 10.51 -13.29 5.37
C THR A 470 9.95 -12.93 4.00
N LYS A 471 10.54 -13.47 2.92
CA LYS A 471 10.23 -13.13 1.52
C LYS A 471 10.37 -11.65 1.19
N THR A 472 11.02 -10.86 2.04
CA THR A 472 11.22 -9.43 1.86
C THR A 472 12.48 -9.14 1.06
N TRP A 473 12.50 -8.02 0.33
CA TRP A 473 13.66 -7.57 -0.44
C TRP A 473 14.52 -6.60 0.39
N ASN A 474 15.84 -6.71 0.31
CA ASN A 474 16.78 -5.72 0.84
C ASN A 474 17.47 -4.95 -0.30
N GLY A 475 18.47 -4.12 0.02
CA GLY A 475 19.24 -3.37 -0.97
C GLY A 475 18.44 -2.39 -1.82
N MET A 476 19.02 -2.01 -2.95
CA MET A 476 18.41 -1.10 -3.93
C MET A 476 17.09 -1.66 -4.48
N VAL A 477 17.00 -2.98 -4.71
CA VAL A 477 15.73 -3.61 -5.14
C VAL A 477 14.63 -3.38 -4.10
N GLY A 478 14.93 -3.56 -2.82
CA GLY A 478 13.98 -3.26 -1.75
C GLY A 478 13.59 -1.78 -1.71
N GLU A 479 14.54 -0.86 -1.90
CA GLU A 479 14.23 0.57 -1.92
C GLU A 479 13.24 0.95 -3.03
N LEU A 480 13.31 0.31 -4.20
CA LEU A 480 12.31 0.48 -5.27
C LEU A 480 10.97 -0.18 -4.93
N VAL A 481 10.98 -1.46 -4.52
CA VAL A 481 9.77 -2.23 -4.20
C VAL A 481 8.92 -1.56 -3.11
N TYR A 482 9.57 -0.93 -2.12
CA TYR A 482 8.89 -0.26 -1.00
C TYR A 482 8.75 1.25 -1.17
N GLY A 483 8.99 1.79 -2.37
CA GLY A 483 8.79 3.21 -2.70
C GLY A 483 9.67 4.18 -1.91
N ARG A 484 10.87 3.75 -1.50
CA ARG A 484 11.87 4.60 -0.83
C ARG A 484 12.74 5.36 -1.83
N ALA A 485 12.95 4.77 -3.01
CA ALA A 485 13.62 5.38 -4.14
C ALA A 485 12.71 5.31 -5.37
N ASP A 486 12.86 6.26 -6.30
CA ASP A 486 12.04 6.32 -7.52
C ASP A 486 12.71 5.55 -8.67
N VAL A 487 14.04 5.54 -8.74
CA VAL A 487 14.82 4.83 -9.77
C VAL A 487 16.17 4.39 -9.21
N ALA A 488 16.73 3.29 -9.74
CA ALA A 488 18.08 2.84 -9.42
C ALA A 488 18.99 3.00 -10.64
N VAL A 489 20.06 3.80 -10.51
CA VAL A 489 21.11 3.93 -11.53
C VAL A 489 22.41 3.39 -10.92
N ALA A 490 22.67 2.11 -11.17
CA ALA A 490 23.75 1.35 -10.54
C ALA A 490 24.17 0.17 -11.43
N PRO A 491 25.32 -0.48 -11.18
CA PRO A 491 25.71 -1.74 -11.81
C PRO A 491 24.86 -2.92 -11.32
N LEU A 492 23.54 -2.88 -11.56
CA LEU A 492 22.59 -3.89 -11.11
C LEU A 492 22.34 -4.94 -12.20
N THR A 493 22.79 -6.17 -11.98
CA THR A 493 22.55 -7.29 -12.89
C THR A 493 21.06 -7.62 -12.99
N ILE A 494 20.55 -7.67 -14.23
CA ILE A 494 19.19 -8.12 -14.56
C ILE A 494 19.11 -9.63 -14.32
N THR A 495 18.18 -10.06 -13.46
CA THR A 495 17.92 -11.48 -13.18
C THR A 495 16.41 -11.73 -13.13
N LEU A 496 15.98 -12.96 -13.44
CA LEU A 496 14.57 -13.34 -13.48
C LEU A 496 13.81 -12.97 -12.18
N VAL A 497 14.39 -13.31 -11.03
CA VAL A 497 13.78 -13.05 -9.71
C VAL A 497 13.63 -11.56 -9.38
N ARG A 498 14.45 -10.68 -9.99
CA ARG A 498 14.34 -9.23 -9.81
C ARG A 498 13.29 -8.65 -10.76
N GLU A 499 13.22 -9.17 -11.98
CA GLU A 499 12.23 -8.76 -13.00
C GLU A 499 10.79 -9.06 -12.56
N GLU A 500 10.58 -10.06 -11.70
CA GLU A 500 9.27 -10.34 -11.09
C GLU A 500 8.74 -9.23 -10.16
N VAL A 501 9.60 -8.34 -9.65
CA VAL A 501 9.23 -7.35 -8.63
C VAL A 501 9.56 -5.91 -9.00
N ILE A 502 10.44 -5.69 -9.98
CA ILE A 502 10.80 -4.38 -10.52
C ILE A 502 10.98 -4.48 -12.03
N ASP A 503 10.66 -3.40 -12.73
CA ASP A 503 10.87 -3.31 -14.17
C ASP A 503 12.30 -2.88 -14.50
N PHE A 504 12.86 -3.42 -15.58
CA PHE A 504 14.18 -3.06 -16.10
C PHE A 504 14.08 -2.39 -17.47
N SER A 505 14.98 -1.45 -17.72
CA SER A 505 15.25 -0.95 -19.08
C SER A 505 16.04 -1.98 -19.90
N LYS A 506 16.30 -1.68 -21.16
CA LYS A 506 17.26 -2.46 -21.95
C LYS A 506 18.67 -2.30 -21.35
N PRO A 507 19.47 -3.38 -21.30
CA PRO A 507 20.80 -3.33 -20.71
C PRO A 507 21.68 -2.32 -21.48
N PHE A 508 22.36 -1.44 -20.74
CA PHE A 508 23.27 -0.44 -21.32
C PHE A 508 24.72 -0.94 -21.43
N MET A 509 25.09 -1.98 -20.69
CA MET A 509 26.41 -2.61 -20.71
C MET A 509 26.27 -4.12 -20.63
N SER A 510 26.90 -4.84 -21.57
CA SER A 510 26.92 -6.30 -21.60
C SER A 510 28.20 -6.82 -20.95
N LEU A 511 28.07 -7.66 -19.94
CA LEU A 511 29.17 -8.26 -19.19
C LEU A 511 28.88 -9.73 -18.90
N GLY A 512 29.93 -10.50 -18.63
CA GLY A 512 29.84 -11.93 -18.35
C GLY A 512 30.79 -12.35 -17.23
N ILE A 513 30.65 -13.59 -16.76
CA ILE A 513 31.51 -14.13 -15.71
C ILE A 513 32.94 -14.28 -16.26
N SER A 514 33.90 -13.61 -15.63
CA SER A 514 35.32 -13.68 -15.97
C SER A 514 36.15 -14.20 -14.80
N ILE A 515 37.24 -14.92 -15.09
CA ILE A 515 38.18 -15.39 -14.06
C ILE A 515 39.41 -14.48 -14.06
N MET A 516 39.67 -13.84 -12.92
CA MET A 516 40.88 -13.06 -12.71
C MET A 516 41.96 -13.93 -12.07
N ILE A 517 43.09 -14.10 -12.76
CA ILE A 517 44.27 -14.77 -12.21
C ILE A 517 45.43 -13.79 -12.09
N LYS A 518 46.29 -14.01 -11.10
CA LYS A 518 47.54 -13.25 -10.99
C LYS A 518 48.36 -13.48 -12.25
N LYS A 519 48.80 -12.41 -12.90
CA LYS A 519 49.68 -12.48 -14.07
C LYS A 519 50.90 -13.36 -13.71
N PRO A 520 51.17 -14.45 -14.43
CA PRO A 520 52.31 -15.30 -14.14
C PRO A 520 53.58 -14.48 -14.36
N GLN A 521 54.48 -14.51 -13.37
CA GLN A 521 55.81 -13.95 -13.55
C GLN A 521 56.58 -14.90 -14.48
N LYS A 522 57.03 -14.40 -15.62
CA LYS A 522 57.96 -15.17 -16.48
C LYS A 522 59.24 -15.38 -15.67
N SER A 523 59.62 -16.63 -15.43
CA SER A 523 60.90 -16.97 -14.81
C SER A 523 62.02 -16.39 -15.67
N LYS A 524 62.95 -15.66 -15.06
CA LYS A 524 64.17 -15.22 -15.76
C LYS A 524 64.98 -16.47 -16.14
N PRO A 525 65.56 -16.55 -17.34
CA PRO A 525 66.42 -17.68 -17.72
C PRO A 525 67.54 -17.85 -16.67
N GLY A 526 67.82 -19.09 -16.28
CA GLY A 526 68.92 -19.40 -15.36
C GLY A 526 70.29 -19.12 -15.99
N VAL A 527 71.34 -19.13 -15.16
CA VAL A 527 72.74 -18.93 -15.61
C VAL A 527 73.17 -19.99 -16.64
N PHE A 528 72.58 -21.17 -16.60
CA PHE A 528 72.81 -22.28 -17.53
C PHE A 528 71.79 -22.36 -18.68
N SER A 529 71.03 -21.29 -18.94
CA SER A 529 70.01 -21.31 -20.01
C SER A 529 70.56 -21.54 -21.42
N PHE A 530 71.88 -21.43 -21.61
CA PHE A 530 72.53 -21.83 -22.86
C PHE A 530 72.55 -23.36 -23.07
N LEU A 531 72.37 -24.15 -22.02
CA LEU A 531 72.24 -25.61 -22.08
C LEU A 531 70.80 -26.07 -22.34
N ASP A 532 69.80 -25.22 -22.04
CA ASP A 532 68.37 -25.49 -22.22
C ASP A 532 67.93 -25.89 -23.65
N PRO A 533 68.62 -25.50 -24.75
CA PRO A 533 68.25 -25.95 -26.09
C PRO A 533 68.35 -27.47 -26.29
N LEU A 534 69.08 -28.18 -25.43
CA LEU A 534 69.21 -29.64 -25.46
C LEU A 534 68.75 -30.21 -24.11
N ALA A 535 67.94 -31.27 -24.16
CA ALA A 535 67.48 -31.96 -22.96
C ALA A 535 68.66 -32.58 -22.20
N TYR A 536 68.53 -32.70 -20.87
CA TYR A 536 69.59 -33.22 -20.00
C TYR A 536 70.04 -34.64 -20.40
N GLU A 537 69.11 -35.45 -20.88
CA GLU A 537 69.35 -36.80 -21.38
C GLU A 537 70.30 -36.79 -22.59
N ILE A 538 70.15 -35.82 -23.49
CA ILE A 538 71.00 -35.69 -24.68
C ILE A 538 72.42 -35.31 -24.27
N TRP A 539 72.57 -34.40 -23.30
CA TRP A 539 73.89 -34.06 -22.74
C TRP A 539 74.60 -35.28 -22.17
N MET A 540 73.89 -36.13 -21.42
CA MET A 540 74.44 -37.39 -20.90
C MET A 540 74.83 -38.36 -22.03
N CYS A 541 74.00 -38.49 -23.07
CA CYS A 541 74.31 -39.31 -24.24
C CYS A 541 75.54 -38.82 -25.00
N ILE A 542 75.72 -37.50 -25.16
CA ILE A 542 76.91 -36.91 -25.80
C ILE A 542 78.17 -37.28 -25.00
N VAL A 543 78.13 -37.20 -23.67
CA VAL A 543 79.27 -37.58 -22.81
C VAL A 543 79.59 -39.07 -22.94
N PHE A 544 78.59 -39.95 -22.91
CA PHE A 544 78.82 -41.39 -23.08
C PHE A 544 79.31 -41.76 -24.48
N ALA A 545 78.73 -41.15 -25.52
CA ALA A 545 79.17 -41.36 -26.90
C ALA A 545 80.60 -40.86 -27.12
N TYR A 546 80.97 -39.71 -26.56
CA TYR A 546 82.32 -39.16 -26.60
C TYR A 546 83.35 -40.12 -25.98
N ILE A 547 83.07 -40.65 -24.78
CA ILE A 547 83.95 -41.64 -24.13
C ILE A 547 84.00 -42.93 -24.97
N GLY A 548 82.85 -43.41 -25.44
CA GLY A 548 82.74 -44.63 -26.25
C GLY A 548 83.55 -44.55 -27.55
N VAL A 549 83.42 -43.45 -28.30
CA VAL A 549 84.19 -43.21 -29.54
C VAL A 549 85.68 -43.13 -29.25
N SER A 550 86.08 -42.44 -28.17
CA SER A 550 87.49 -42.33 -27.78
C SER A 550 88.12 -43.68 -27.44
N VAL A 551 87.37 -44.55 -26.72
CA VAL A 551 87.83 -45.90 -26.37
C VAL A 551 87.89 -46.81 -27.59
N VAL A 552 86.88 -46.76 -28.47
CA VAL A 552 86.89 -47.54 -29.71
C VAL A 552 88.05 -47.14 -30.60
N LEU A 553 88.30 -45.84 -30.76
CA LEU A 553 89.42 -45.32 -31.55
C LEU A 553 90.76 -45.78 -30.97
N PHE A 554 90.93 -45.72 -29.64
CA PHE A 554 92.12 -46.26 -28.96
C PHE A 554 92.31 -47.77 -29.17
N LEU A 555 91.23 -48.56 -29.14
CA LEU A 555 91.33 -50.01 -29.37
C LEU A 555 91.70 -50.31 -30.82
N VAL A 556 91.01 -49.67 -31.78
CA VAL A 556 91.29 -49.84 -33.21
C VAL A 556 92.74 -49.46 -33.51
N SER A 557 93.22 -48.36 -32.94
CA SER A 557 94.60 -47.92 -33.14
C SER A 557 95.63 -48.88 -32.55
N ARG A 558 95.35 -49.42 -31.36
CA ARG A 558 96.23 -50.39 -30.72
C ARG A 558 96.31 -51.73 -31.47
N PHE A 559 95.22 -52.17 -32.11
CA PHE A 559 95.12 -53.48 -32.75
C PHE A 559 95.33 -53.48 -34.28
N SER A 560 95.21 -52.34 -34.96
CA SER A 560 95.51 -52.23 -36.39
C SER A 560 97.02 -52.14 -36.61
N PRO A 561 97.68 -53.14 -37.24
CA PRO A 561 99.13 -53.13 -37.45
C PRO A 561 99.60 -51.98 -38.34
N TYR A 562 98.70 -51.38 -39.13
CA TYR A 562 99.00 -50.29 -40.07
C TYR A 562 99.11 -48.92 -39.41
N GLU A 563 98.63 -48.76 -38.16
CA GLU A 563 98.78 -47.50 -37.40
C GLU A 563 100.06 -47.46 -36.52
N TRP A 564 100.80 -48.56 -36.43
CA TRP A 564 102.07 -48.62 -35.71
C TRP A 564 103.21 -48.15 -36.59
N HIS A 565 103.95 -47.13 -36.14
CA HIS A 565 105.11 -46.65 -36.87
C HIS A 565 106.38 -47.30 -36.35
N THR A 566 107.30 -47.60 -37.28
CA THR A 566 108.68 -47.93 -36.92
C THR A 566 109.43 -46.62 -37.07
N GLU A 567 109.94 -46.04 -35.97
CA GLU A 567 110.74 -44.82 -36.09
C GLU A 567 111.96 -45.11 -36.97
N GLU A 568 112.01 -44.52 -38.17
CA GLU A 568 113.26 -44.38 -38.89
C GLU A 568 114.08 -43.31 -38.17
N PHE A 569 115.03 -43.76 -37.34
CA PHE A 569 116.04 -42.88 -36.76
C PHE A 569 116.82 -42.18 -37.90
N GLU A 570 116.92 -40.85 -37.83
CA GLU A 570 117.85 -40.08 -38.64
C GLU A 570 119.27 -40.67 -38.51
N GLU A 571 119.92 -40.82 -39.67
CA GLU A 571 121.15 -41.56 -39.92
C GLU A 571 122.21 -41.49 -38.81
N GLY A 572 122.53 -42.64 -38.21
CA GLY A 572 123.85 -42.88 -37.61
C GLY A 572 123.92 -43.49 -36.21
N ARG A 573 123.35 -44.69 -35.98
CA ARG A 573 123.84 -45.69 -34.99
C ARG A 573 123.12 -47.04 -35.14
N ASP A 574 123.89 -48.10 -35.40
CA ASP A 574 123.43 -49.48 -35.48
C ASP A 574 123.06 -50.08 -34.11
N GLN A 575 121.77 -50.42 -33.92
CA GLN A 575 121.29 -51.49 -33.04
C GLN A 575 119.88 -51.96 -33.51
N PRO A 576 119.52 -53.24 -33.35
CA PRO A 576 118.31 -53.81 -33.96
C PRO A 576 117.03 -53.35 -33.27
N ALA A 577 116.03 -53.09 -34.11
CA ALA A 577 114.66 -52.66 -33.83
C ALA A 577 113.93 -53.53 -32.80
N ASN A 578 113.09 -52.89 -31.96
CA ASN A 578 111.63 -53.07 -32.03
C ASN A 578 110.82 -52.08 -31.15
N ASP A 579 111.10 -50.78 -31.17
CA ASP A 579 110.19 -49.79 -30.57
C ASP A 579 109.24 -49.29 -31.65
N GLN A 580 108.15 -50.04 -31.87
CA GLN A 580 107.03 -49.53 -32.66
C GLN A 580 106.27 -48.51 -31.79
N THR A 581 106.14 -47.28 -32.26
CA THR A 581 105.43 -46.21 -31.54
C THR A 581 104.05 -45.99 -32.16
N ASN A 582 103.05 -45.79 -31.30
CA ASN A 582 101.69 -45.46 -31.69
C ASN A 582 101.33 -44.11 -31.05
N GLU A 583 101.04 -43.11 -31.88
CA GLU A 583 100.71 -41.75 -31.44
C GLU A 583 99.33 -41.67 -30.76
N PHE A 584 98.44 -42.64 -30.99
CA PHE A 584 97.12 -42.73 -30.37
C PHE A 584 97.14 -43.51 -29.04
N GLY A 585 97.70 -42.89 -27.99
CA GLY A 585 97.46 -43.30 -26.60
C GLY A 585 96.02 -43.02 -26.13
N ILE A 586 95.64 -43.50 -24.93
CA ILE A 586 94.31 -43.25 -24.34
C ILE A 586 93.99 -41.74 -24.25
N PHE A 587 94.94 -40.94 -23.77
CA PHE A 587 94.77 -39.50 -23.64
C PHE A 587 94.75 -38.78 -24.99
N ASN A 588 95.58 -39.24 -25.95
CA ASN A 588 95.64 -38.66 -27.28
C ASN A 588 94.37 -38.97 -28.09
N SER A 589 93.79 -40.16 -27.92
CA SER A 589 92.51 -40.54 -28.53
C SER A 589 91.33 -39.71 -27.97
N LEU A 590 91.36 -39.43 -26.66
CA LEU A 590 90.38 -38.57 -25.99
C LEU A 590 90.54 -37.09 -26.41
N TRP A 591 91.78 -36.63 -26.59
CA TRP A 591 92.06 -35.27 -27.06
C TRP A 591 91.65 -35.09 -28.53
N PHE A 592 91.92 -36.09 -29.37
CA PHE A 592 91.52 -36.10 -30.78
C PHE A 592 90.00 -36.04 -30.94
N SER A 593 89.25 -36.86 -30.21
CA SER A 593 87.79 -36.88 -30.27
C SER A 593 87.17 -35.57 -29.77
N LEU A 594 87.78 -34.90 -28.77
CA LEU A 594 87.32 -33.60 -28.28
C LEU A 594 87.58 -32.49 -29.30
N GLY A 595 88.78 -32.45 -29.88
CA GLY A 595 89.16 -31.48 -30.91
C GLY A 595 88.31 -31.61 -32.18
N ALA A 596 87.99 -32.85 -32.57
CA ALA A 596 87.05 -33.12 -33.66
C ALA A 596 85.62 -32.68 -33.32
N PHE A 597 85.14 -32.97 -32.10
CA PHE A 597 83.79 -32.59 -31.66
C PHE A 597 83.60 -31.07 -31.59
N MET A 598 84.61 -30.34 -31.10
CA MET A 598 84.59 -28.87 -31.01
C MET A 598 84.94 -28.17 -32.32
N GLN A 599 85.16 -28.91 -33.42
CA GLN A 599 85.53 -28.40 -34.75
C GLN A 599 86.85 -27.60 -34.77
N GLN A 600 87.74 -27.86 -33.82
CA GLN A 600 89.04 -27.17 -33.72
C GLN A 600 90.17 -27.90 -34.45
N GLY A 601 89.97 -29.17 -34.81
CA GLY A 601 91.00 -30.02 -35.43
C GLY A 601 92.00 -30.56 -34.40
N CYS A 602 92.91 -31.44 -34.84
CA CYS A 602 93.98 -31.99 -34.03
C CYS A 602 95.22 -32.23 -34.91
N ASP A 603 96.41 -32.12 -34.34
CA ASP A 603 97.68 -32.32 -35.06
C ASP A 603 97.93 -33.80 -35.44
N ILE A 604 97.27 -34.72 -34.72
CA ILE A 604 97.31 -36.16 -34.97
C ILE A 604 96.09 -36.58 -35.80
N SER A 605 96.29 -37.46 -36.79
CA SER A 605 95.21 -37.98 -37.64
C SER A 605 95.29 -39.50 -37.74
N PRO A 606 94.15 -40.22 -37.61
CA PRO A 606 94.12 -41.67 -37.83
C PRO A 606 94.41 -41.97 -39.30
N ARG A 607 95.09 -43.08 -39.57
CA ARG A 607 95.64 -43.41 -40.90
C ARG A 607 94.89 -44.52 -41.63
#